data_AF-A0A351KS62-F1
#
_entry.id   AF-A0A351KS62-F1
#
_cell.length_a   1.000
_cell.length_b   1.000
_cell.length_c   1.000
_cell.angle_alpha   90.00
_cell.angle_beta   90.00
_cell.angle_gamma   90.00
#
_symmetry.space_group_name_H-M   'P 1'
#
loop_
_entity.id
_entity.type
_entity.pdbx_description
1 polymer ?
#
loop_
_entity_poly.entity_id
_entity_poly.type
_entity_poly.pdbx_seq_one_letter_code
_entity_poly.pdbx_strand_id
1 'polypeptide(L)' 'IRFIRSYHASYHHLPNNRMFIKAVKVSLGADKGASHYLNLLFDGNPVRNACLAAGLPKPPGCL' A
#
# COMPACT_ATOMS: atom_id res chain seq x y z
N ILE A 1 7.93 -2.50 0.81
CA ILE A 1 8.38 -2.53 -0.61
C ILE A 1 8.07 -3.86 -1.30
N ARG A 2 8.63 -5.01 -0.87
CA ARG A 2 8.39 -6.34 -1.50
C ARG A 2 6.90 -6.66 -1.73
N PHE A 3 6.05 -6.33 -0.75
CA PHE A 3 4.60 -6.53 -0.82
C PHE A 3 3.96 -5.84 -2.03
N ILE A 4 4.21 -4.54 -2.24
CA ILE A 4 3.61 -3.77 -3.34
C ILE A 4 4.11 -4.25 -4.70
N ARG A 5 5.40 -4.62 -4.82
CA ARG A 5 5.94 -5.19 -6.07
C ARG A 5 5.28 -6.52 -6.41
N SER A 6 5.09 -7.38 -5.41
CA SER A 6 4.38 -8.65 -5.59
C SER A 6 2.92 -8.44 -5.96
N TYR A 7 2.24 -7.50 -5.30
CA TYR A 7 0.85 -7.17 -5.61
C TYR A 7 0.70 -6.67 -7.06
N HIS A 8 1.55 -5.72 -7.47
CA HIS A 8 1.54 -5.21 -8.83
C HIS A 8 1.86 -6.31 -9.87
N ALA A 9 2.78 -7.22 -9.57
CA ALA A 9 3.08 -8.35 -10.45
C ALA A 9 1.90 -9.33 -10.60
N SER A 10 1.13 -9.57 -9.54
CA SER A 10 -0.02 -10.48 -9.58
C SER A 10 -1.27 -9.86 -10.22
N TYR A 11 -1.52 -8.59 -9.96
CA TYR A 11 -2.78 -7.94 -10.33
C TYR A 11 -2.63 -6.92 -11.47
N HIS A 12 -1.42 -6.58 -11.89
CA HIS A 12 -1.11 -5.54 -12.89
C HIS A 12 -1.78 -4.18 -12.65
N HIS A 13 -2.25 -3.94 -11.42
CA HIS A 13 -2.89 -2.69 -11.01
C HIS A 13 -2.40 -2.27 -9.63
N LEU A 14 -2.55 -0.98 -9.33
CA LEU A 14 -2.19 -0.43 -8.04
C LEU A 14 -3.40 -0.51 -7.08
N PRO A 15 -3.17 -0.85 -5.80
CA PRO A 15 -4.25 -0.94 -4.83
C PRO A 15 -4.73 0.47 -4.43
N ASN A 16 -6.02 0.62 -4.16
CA ASN A 16 -6.53 1.81 -3.46
C ASN A 16 -6.18 1.74 -1.96
N ASN A 17 -6.37 2.85 -1.21
CA ASN A 17 -5.99 2.92 0.21
C ASN A 17 -6.65 1.82 1.06
N ARG A 18 -7.95 1.55 0.86
CA ARG A 18 -8.67 0.51 1.62
C ARG A 18 -8.16 -0.90 1.30
N MET A 19 -7.93 -1.20 0.03
CA MET A 19 -7.39 -2.48 -0.43
C MET A 19 -5.97 -2.68 0.05
N PHE A 20 -5.15 -1.63 0.05
CA PHE A 20 -3.79 -1.68 0.59
C PHE A 20 -3.80 -2.02 2.08
N ILE A 21 -4.58 -1.30 2.89
CA ILE A 21 -4.73 -1.58 4.33
C ILE A 21 -5.19 -3.03 4.56
N LYS A 22 -6.21 -3.49 3.83
CA LYS A 22 -6.73 -4.85 3.95
C LYS A 22 -5.70 -5.91 3.55
N ALA A 23 -4.99 -5.70 2.45
CA ALA A 23 -4.02 -6.66 1.95
C ALA A 23 -2.74 -6.69 2.80
N VAL A 24 -2.32 -5.56 3.36
CA VAL A 24 -1.30 -5.49 4.42
C VAL A 24 -1.78 -6.22 5.67
N LYS A 25 -3.04 -6.02 6.09
CA LYS A 25 -3.62 -6.72 7.26
C LYS A 25 -3.59 -8.24 7.10
N VAL A 26 -3.91 -8.74 5.90
CA VAL A 26 -3.89 -10.17 5.58
C VAL A 26 -2.46 -10.71 5.49
N SER A 27 -1.53 -9.95 4.90
CA SER A 27 -0.17 -10.44 4.61
C SER A 27 0.82 -10.26 5.77
N LEU A 28 0.67 -9.19 6.55
CA LEU A 28 1.59 -8.76 7.61
C LEU A 28 0.96 -8.80 9.01
N GLY A 29 -0.33 -9.13 9.10
CA GLY A 29 -1.08 -9.19 10.36
C GLY A 29 -1.83 -7.92 10.73
N ALA A 30 -2.71 -8.03 11.73
CA ALA A 30 -3.59 -6.95 12.17
C ALA A 30 -2.84 -5.70 12.66
N ASP A 31 -1.73 -5.90 13.36
CA ASP A 31 -0.93 -4.81 13.94
C ASP A 31 -0.31 -3.90 12.86
N LYS A 32 0.19 -4.51 11.78
CA LYS A 32 0.83 -3.78 10.67
C LYS A 32 -0.18 -3.27 9.65
N GLY A 33 -1.38 -3.85 9.61
CA GLY A 33 -2.50 -3.42 8.78
C GLY A 33 -3.40 -2.37 9.44
N ALA A 34 -3.01 -1.80 10.58
CA ALA A 34 -3.78 -0.74 11.21
C ALA A 34 -3.64 0.58 10.43
N SER A 35 -4.77 1.23 10.14
CA SER A 35 -4.79 2.53 9.43
C SER A 35 -3.93 3.58 10.15
N HIS A 36 -3.95 3.60 11.47
CA HIS A 36 -3.11 4.48 12.29
C HIS A 36 -1.62 4.23 12.05
N TYR A 37 -1.20 2.95 12.09
CA TYR A 37 0.20 2.56 11.86
C TYR A 37 0.69 2.97 10.47
N LEU A 38 -0.12 2.73 9.44
CA LEU A 38 0.21 3.10 8.06
C LEU A 38 0.19 4.61 7.82
N ASN A 39 -0.73 5.34 8.46
CA ASN A 39 -0.74 6.80 8.40
C ASN A 39 0.47 7.41 9.09
N LEU A 40 0.92 6.86 10.22
CA LEU A 40 2.13 7.32 10.91
C LEU A 40 3.39 7.01 10.10
N LEU A 41 3.43 5.85 9.42
CA LEU A 41 4.57 5.41 8.63
C LEU A 41 4.73 6.17 7.31
N PHE A 42 3.62 6.64 6.74
CA PHE A 42 3.59 7.21 5.40
C PHE A 42 2.90 8.58 5.34
N ASP A 43 2.82 9.29 6.46
CA ASP A 43 2.33 10.66 6.57
C ASP A 43 0.99 10.89 5.83
N GLY A 44 0.01 10.04 6.15
CA GLY A 44 -1.34 10.09 5.57
C GLY A 44 -1.49 9.59 4.12
N ASN A 45 -0.40 9.31 3.40
CA ASN A 45 -0.42 8.82 2.01
C ASN A 45 0.25 7.45 1.84
N PRO A 46 -0.27 6.37 2.47
CA PRO A 46 0.39 5.08 2.52
C PRO A 46 0.59 4.43 1.16
N VAL A 47 -0.41 4.49 0.27
CA VAL A 47 -0.26 3.92 -1.08
C VAL A 47 0.76 4.68 -1.91
N ARG A 48 0.68 6.02 -1.96
CA ARG A 48 1.57 6.84 -2.78
C ARG A 48 3.03 6.66 -2.37
N ASN A 49 3.31 6.77 -1.08
CA ASN A 49 4.67 6.67 -0.56
C ASN A 49 5.21 5.24 -0.70
N ALA A 50 4.37 4.22 -0.50
CA ALA A 50 4.79 2.85 -0.70
C ALA A 50 5.00 2.49 -2.19
N CYS A 51 4.25 3.09 -3.13
CA CYS A 51 4.51 2.98 -4.58
C CYS A 51 5.80 3.69 -4.99
N LEU A 52 6.02 4.92 -4.49
CA LEU A 52 7.24 5.68 -4.71
C LEU A 52 8.47 4.90 -4.22
N ALA A 53 8.41 4.39 -2.99
CA ALA A 53 9.47 3.55 -2.41
C ALA A 53 9.65 2.22 -3.14
N ALA A 54 8.65 1.75 -3.90
CA ALA A 54 8.72 0.54 -4.70
C ALA A 54 9.16 0.78 -6.16
N GLY A 55 9.37 2.04 -6.57
CA GLY A 55 9.67 2.39 -7.97
C GLY A 55 8.49 2.15 -8.92
N LEU A 56 7.26 2.15 -8.41
CA LEU A 56 6.05 1.97 -9.21
C LEU A 56 5.49 3.32 -9.69
N PRO A 57 4.77 3.35 -10.83
CA PRO A 57 4.12 4.55 -11.32
C PRO A 57 3.09 5.09 -10.32
N LYS A 58 2.72 6.37 -10.47
CA LYS A 58 1.75 7.04 -9.60
C LYS A 58 0.40 6.27 -9.64
N PRO A 59 -0.18 5.92 -8.48
CA PRO A 59 -1.47 5.23 -8.43
C PRO A 59 -2.58 6.04 -9.11
N PRO A 60 -3.37 5.43 -10.01
CA PRO A 60 -4.57 6.06 -10.55
C PRO A 60 -5.59 6.15 -9.42
N GLY A 61 -5.92 7.36 -8.96
CA GLY A 61 -6.96 7.58 -7.95
C GLY A 61 -6.52 8.17 -6.61
N CYS A 62 -5.41 8.92 -6.56
CA CYS A 62 -5.28 9.97 -5.55
C CYS A 62 -6.16 11.17 -5.97
N LEU A 63 -7.43 11.14 -5.59
CA LEU A 63 -8.26 12.34 -5.41
C LEU A 63 -8.12 12.81 -3.97
#